data_AF-A0A0J8GG84-F1
#
_entry.id   AF-A0A0J8GG84-F1
#
_cell.length_a   1.000
_cell.length_b   1.000
_cell.length_c   1.000
_cell.angle_alpha   90.00
_cell.angle_beta   90.00
_cell.angle_gamma   90.00
#
_symmetry.space_group_name_H-M   'P 1'
#
loop_
_entity.id
_entity.type
_entity.pdbx_description
1 polymer ?
#
loop_
_entity_poly.entity_id
_entity_poly.type
_entity_poly.pdbx_seq_one_letter_code
_entity_poly.pdbx_strand_id
1 'polypeptide(L)'
;MEEGAGNTAYIMAKIIFVKDEQGEFQAYDFVHNLIVKEPLMATLLFQGLLQLEKAETRKMSTGKQILPDIHLTIGKSQAYSLQSTRIETSIDQPIQEMKIHFKDKNCRLIYFTAFSGTETYYCFAKGYFKDKNPFADKMGSYREEAKRIFLSRVKAELSIGVEEYDFETLKELAYKNEGIVHYLDSFSAGIGQFVFSKRIAKKWSQLDLALKSDLSPTIIERIEAGDPDLTLRMYQKACQALEVKANFNFDEITAK
;
A
#
# COMPACT_ATOMS: atom_id res chain seq x y z
N MET A 1 31.92 -24.07 15.59
CA MET A 1 31.52 -23.13 14.53
C MET A 1 30.02 -23.22 14.39
N GLU A 2 29.31 -22.49 15.25
CA GLU A 2 27.87 -22.28 15.11
C GLU A 2 27.72 -20.84 14.63
N GLU A 3 27.49 -20.66 13.33
CA GLU A 3 27.02 -19.38 12.82
C GLU A 3 25.57 -19.24 13.24
N GLY A 4 25.34 -18.34 14.19
CA GLY A 4 24.01 -17.97 14.65
C GLY A 4 23.16 -17.51 13.48
N ALA A 5 22.00 -18.13 13.34
CA ALA A 5 20.91 -17.62 12.53
C ALA A 5 20.54 -16.23 13.07
N GLY A 6 21.11 -15.20 12.45
CA GLY A 6 20.76 -13.82 12.71
C GLY A 6 19.27 -13.66 12.41
N ASN A 7 18.50 -13.50 13.47
CA ASN A 7 17.09 -13.14 13.42
C ASN A 7 17.02 -11.78 12.71
N THR A 8 16.87 -11.80 11.39
CA THR A 8 16.74 -10.57 10.61
C THR A 8 15.33 -10.10 10.88
N ALA A 9 15.18 -9.22 11.87
CA ALA A 9 13.94 -8.48 12.04
C ALA A 9 13.61 -7.88 10.66
N TYR A 10 12.48 -8.29 10.08
CA TYR A 10 12.01 -7.69 8.83
C TYR A 10 11.86 -6.20 9.10
N ILE A 11 12.74 -5.39 8.51
CA ILE A 11 12.63 -3.94 8.62
C ILE A 11 11.38 -3.58 7.80
N MET A 12 10.34 -3.12 8.51
CA MET A 12 9.11 -2.66 7.89
C MET A 12 9.27 -1.19 7.48
N ALA A 13 8.63 -0.82 6.38
CA ALA A 13 8.51 0.57 6.02
C ALA A 13 7.47 1.25 6.93
N LYS A 14 7.68 2.52 7.25
CA LYS A 14 6.76 3.30 8.08
C LYS A 14 5.81 4.10 7.20
N ILE A 15 4.52 4.06 7.52
CA ILE A 15 3.53 4.97 6.94
C ILE A 15 3.42 6.18 7.87
N ILE A 16 3.64 7.38 7.33
CA ILE A 16 3.53 8.61 8.10
C ILE A 16 2.65 9.62 7.38
N PHE A 17 1.99 10.46 8.15
CA PHE A 17 1.20 11.59 7.64
C PHE A 17 1.95 12.88 7.87
N VAL A 18 2.00 13.73 6.84
CA VAL A 18 2.70 15.01 6.91
C VAL A 18 1.72 16.16 6.84
N LYS A 19 2.05 17.23 7.56
CA LYS A 19 1.31 18.48 7.47
C LYS A 19 1.44 19.08 6.07
N ASP A 20 0.36 19.67 5.60
CA ASP A 20 0.36 20.46 4.38
C ASP A 20 0.87 21.90 4.57
N GLU A 21 0.77 22.73 3.53
CA GLU A 21 1.23 24.13 3.60
C GLU A 21 0.40 24.96 4.57
N GLN A 22 -0.81 24.53 4.92
CA GLN A 22 -1.68 25.17 5.92
C GLN A 22 -1.45 24.60 7.33
N GLY A 23 -0.59 23.60 7.48
CA GLY A 23 -0.28 22.96 8.76
C GLY A 23 -1.26 21.85 9.16
N GLU A 24 -2.11 21.38 8.24
CA GLU A 24 -3.15 20.37 8.48
C GLU A 24 -2.70 18.97 8.05
N PHE A 25 -3.17 17.93 8.75
CA PHE A 25 -2.90 16.53 8.41
C PHE A 25 -3.96 15.97 7.44
N GLN A 26 -4.18 16.66 6.31
CA GLN A 26 -5.30 16.40 5.40
C GLN A 26 -5.40 14.93 4.95
N ALA A 27 -4.28 14.28 4.63
CA ALA A 27 -4.31 12.87 4.24
C ALA A 27 -4.78 11.94 5.37
N TYR A 28 -4.33 12.18 6.61
CA TYR A 28 -4.77 11.40 7.77
C TYR A 28 -6.27 11.58 7.98
N ASP A 29 -6.72 12.83 8.04
CA ASP A 29 -8.13 13.16 8.26
C ASP A 29 -9.01 12.58 7.15
N PHE A 30 -8.50 12.54 5.92
CA PHE A 30 -9.18 11.90 4.80
C PHE A 30 -9.33 10.39 5.00
N VAL A 31 -8.26 9.68 5.36
CA VAL A 31 -8.30 8.22 5.61
C VAL A 31 -9.21 7.91 6.80
N HIS A 32 -9.09 8.66 7.90
CA HIS A 32 -9.98 8.56 9.05
C HIS A 32 -11.45 8.70 8.63
N ASN A 33 -11.79 9.76 7.89
CA ASN A 33 -13.14 9.97 7.38
C ASN A 33 -13.61 8.83 6.46
N LEU A 34 -12.71 8.24 5.66
CA LEU A 34 -13.04 7.13 4.78
C LEU A 34 -13.43 5.89 5.58
N ILE A 35 -12.69 5.56 6.64
CA ILE A 35 -13.01 4.44 7.54
C ILE A 35 -14.40 4.60 8.15
N VAL A 36 -14.69 5.81 8.66
CA VAL A 36 -15.94 6.09 9.37
C VAL A 36 -17.14 6.16 8.42
N LYS A 37 -16.98 6.78 7.25
CA LYS A 37 -18.12 7.15 6.37
C LYS A 37 -18.29 6.20 5.18
N GLU A 38 -17.23 5.54 4.74
CA GLU A 38 -17.22 4.71 3.53
C GLU A 38 -16.42 3.40 3.77
N PRO A 39 -16.77 2.60 4.80
CA PRO A 39 -15.93 1.49 5.27
C PRO A 39 -15.64 0.43 4.19
N LEU A 40 -16.62 0.13 3.34
CA LEU A 40 -16.44 -0.82 2.24
C LEU A 40 -15.35 -0.41 1.26
N MET A 41 -15.15 0.90 1.05
CA MET A 41 -14.11 1.46 0.19
C MET A 41 -12.77 1.59 0.93
N ALA A 42 -12.82 1.81 2.25
CA ALA A 42 -11.64 1.81 3.10
C ALA A 42 -10.97 0.43 3.17
N THR A 43 -11.73 -0.65 3.04
CA THR A 43 -11.23 -2.04 3.11
C THR A 43 -9.99 -2.32 2.24
N LEU A 44 -10.07 -2.06 0.92
CA LEU A 44 -8.99 -2.32 -0.02
C LEU A 44 -7.89 -1.26 0.10
N LEU A 45 -8.24 -0.03 0.50
CA LEU A 45 -7.24 0.96 0.90
C LEU A 45 -6.36 0.41 2.03
N PHE A 46 -6.97 -0.12 3.10
CA PHE A 46 -6.24 -0.67 4.23
C PHE A 46 -5.39 -1.87 3.84
N GLN A 47 -5.90 -2.78 3.00
CA GLN A 47 -5.10 -3.86 2.44
C GLN A 47 -3.84 -3.32 1.74
N GLY A 48 -3.99 -2.29 0.91
CA GLY A 48 -2.88 -1.65 0.20
C GLY A 48 -1.89 -0.92 1.13
N LEU A 49 -2.39 -0.24 2.17
CA LEU A 49 -1.52 0.40 3.18
C LEU A 49 -0.74 -0.63 4.00
N LEU A 50 -1.36 -1.73 4.41
CA LEU A 50 -0.68 -2.83 5.11
C LEU A 50 0.37 -3.50 4.22
N GLN A 51 0.11 -3.63 2.92
CA GLN A 51 1.12 -4.09 1.97
C GLN A 51 2.27 -3.09 1.83
N LEU A 52 1.97 -1.79 1.79
CA LEU A 52 2.99 -0.75 1.69
C LEU A 52 3.90 -0.73 2.93
N GLU A 53 3.35 -0.89 4.13
CA GLU A 53 4.10 -1.02 5.40
C GLU A 53 5.06 -2.23 5.36
N LYS A 54 4.70 -3.32 4.67
CA LYS A 54 5.55 -4.51 4.50
C LYS A 54 6.55 -4.41 3.34
N ALA A 55 6.56 -3.33 2.59
CA ALA A 55 7.37 -3.21 1.39
C ALA A 55 8.35 -2.04 1.45
N GLU A 56 9.61 -2.33 1.72
CA GLU A 56 10.68 -1.33 1.65
C GLU A 56 10.90 -0.82 0.22
N THR A 57 11.25 0.45 0.10
CA THR A 57 11.61 1.03 -1.21
C THR A 57 13.07 0.71 -1.51
N ARG A 58 13.33 0.21 -2.72
CA ARG A 58 14.70 -0.08 -3.17
C ARG A 58 15.37 1.18 -3.71
N LYS A 59 16.49 1.58 -3.12
CA LYS A 59 17.43 2.54 -3.74
C LYS A 59 18.48 1.77 -4.55
N MET A 60 18.54 2.01 -5.86
CA MET A 60 19.59 1.45 -6.70
C MET A 60 20.92 2.18 -6.49
N SER A 61 22.03 1.55 -6.85
CA SER A 61 23.36 2.19 -6.90
C SER A 61 23.39 3.43 -7.80
N THR A 62 22.47 3.52 -8.76
CA THR A 62 22.29 4.68 -9.65
C THR A 62 21.44 5.81 -9.03
N GLY A 63 21.06 5.73 -7.75
CA GLY A 63 20.14 6.67 -7.09
C GLY A 63 18.66 6.42 -7.37
N LYS A 64 18.32 5.73 -8.47
CA LYS A 64 16.95 5.42 -8.88
C LYS A 64 16.21 4.58 -7.84
N GLN A 65 14.98 4.99 -7.53
CA GLN A 65 14.10 4.25 -6.62
C GLN A 65 13.15 3.31 -7.38
N ILE A 66 13.10 2.04 -6.94
CA ILE A 66 12.09 1.07 -7.34
C ILE A 66 11.12 0.95 -6.16
N LEU A 67 9.91 1.42 -6.41
CA LEU A 67 8.81 1.38 -5.44
C LEU A 67 8.00 0.10 -5.63
N PRO A 68 7.39 -0.42 -4.56
CA PRO A 68 6.49 -1.55 -4.68
C PRO A 68 5.28 -1.15 -5.53
N ASP A 69 4.97 -1.97 -6.52
CA ASP A 69 3.71 -1.92 -7.24
C ASP A 69 2.62 -2.59 -6.39
N ILE A 70 1.60 -1.80 -6.06
CA ILE A 70 0.45 -2.20 -5.25
C ILE A 70 -0.78 -1.94 -6.10
N HIS A 71 -1.12 -2.91 -6.95
CA HIS A 71 -2.37 -2.92 -7.71
C HIS A 71 -3.24 -4.07 -7.21
N LEU A 72 -4.42 -3.74 -6.71
CA LEU A 72 -5.34 -4.67 -6.09
C LEU A 72 -6.69 -4.56 -6.77
N THR A 73 -7.32 -5.68 -7.07
CA THR A 73 -8.63 -5.73 -7.72
C THR A 73 -9.49 -6.77 -7.04
N ILE A 74 -10.74 -6.43 -6.69
CA ILE A 74 -11.75 -7.38 -6.20
C ILE A 74 -12.87 -7.48 -7.24
N GLY A 75 -13.23 -8.72 -7.60
CA GLY A 75 -14.27 -9.02 -8.57
C GLY A 75 -13.79 -8.91 -10.02
N LYS A 76 -14.69 -9.22 -10.96
CA LYS A 76 -14.36 -9.43 -12.38
C LYS A 76 -14.36 -8.15 -13.24
N SER A 77 -14.85 -7.03 -12.73
CA SER A 77 -15.10 -5.80 -13.52
C SER A 77 -14.29 -4.57 -13.10
N GLN A 78 -13.24 -4.74 -12.29
CA GLN A 78 -12.47 -3.63 -11.70
C GLN A 78 -13.31 -2.62 -10.89
N ALA A 79 -14.57 -2.94 -10.60
CA ALA A 79 -15.49 -2.07 -9.85
C ALA A 79 -15.01 -1.80 -8.42
N TYR A 80 -14.08 -2.61 -7.92
CA TYR A 80 -13.32 -2.32 -6.73
C TYR A 80 -11.83 -2.54 -7.00
N SER A 81 -11.08 -1.46 -7.12
CA SER A 81 -9.63 -1.52 -7.37
C SER A 81 -8.86 -0.45 -6.62
N LEU A 82 -7.59 -0.77 -6.35
CA LEU A 82 -6.59 0.14 -5.81
C LEU A 82 -5.36 0.09 -6.72
N GLN A 83 -4.82 1.25 -7.07
CA GLN A 83 -3.62 1.32 -7.92
C GLN A 83 -2.66 2.41 -7.45
N SER A 84 -1.41 2.03 -7.14
CA SER A 84 -0.31 2.97 -7.01
C SER A 84 0.27 3.35 -8.38
N THR A 85 0.38 4.64 -8.64
CA THR A 85 0.92 5.16 -9.90
C THR A 85 1.90 6.30 -9.64
N ARG A 86 3.01 6.30 -10.37
CA ARG A 86 3.98 7.40 -10.36
C ARG A 86 3.40 8.59 -11.12
N ILE A 87 3.33 9.76 -10.49
CA ILE A 87 2.78 10.98 -11.09
C ILE A 87 3.82 12.05 -11.38
N GLU A 88 5.00 11.99 -10.75
CA GLU A 88 6.14 12.85 -11.09
C GLU A 88 7.42 12.01 -11.24
N THR A 89 8.20 12.29 -12.29
CA THR A 89 9.36 11.49 -12.73
C THR A 89 10.69 12.03 -12.24
N SER A 90 10.74 12.70 -11.08
CA SER A 90 12.03 13.01 -10.47
C SER A 90 12.80 11.70 -10.29
N ILE A 91 14.06 11.68 -10.73
CA ILE A 91 14.87 10.46 -10.81
C ILE A 91 15.10 9.87 -9.41
N ASP A 92 15.23 10.75 -8.42
CA ASP A 92 15.68 10.37 -7.09
C ASP A 92 14.56 10.12 -6.10
N GLN A 93 13.39 10.76 -6.19
CA GLN A 93 12.32 10.69 -5.17
C GLN A 93 10.93 11.01 -5.77
N PRO A 94 10.32 10.03 -6.46
CA PRO A 94 9.11 10.28 -7.25
C PRO A 94 7.86 10.44 -6.36
N ILE A 95 7.00 11.40 -6.73
CA ILE A 95 5.67 11.53 -6.13
C ILE A 95 4.76 10.42 -6.67
N GLN A 96 4.04 9.78 -5.76
CA GLN A 96 3.11 8.69 -6.02
C GLN A 96 1.67 9.12 -5.75
N GLU A 97 0.77 8.47 -6.47
CA GLU A 97 -0.67 8.58 -6.27
C GLU A 97 -1.25 7.17 -6.11
N MET A 98 -1.90 6.93 -4.98
CA MET A 98 -2.70 5.75 -4.72
C MET A 98 -4.17 6.08 -5.04
N LYS A 99 -4.72 5.42 -6.05
CA LYS A 99 -6.09 5.61 -6.53
C LYS A 99 -6.95 4.46 -6.02
N ILE A 100 -8.09 4.77 -5.42
CA ILE A 100 -9.12 3.78 -5.11
C ILE A 100 -10.34 4.08 -5.95
N HIS A 101 -10.82 3.05 -6.63
CA HIS A 101 -12.08 3.05 -7.35
C HIS A 101 -13.03 2.06 -6.68
N PHE A 102 -14.20 2.53 -6.28
CA PHE A 102 -15.26 1.70 -5.70
C PHE A 102 -16.62 2.13 -6.25
N LYS A 103 -17.16 1.32 -7.16
CA LYS A 103 -18.40 1.59 -7.90
C LYS A 103 -18.32 2.94 -8.64
N ASP A 104 -19.13 3.91 -8.24
CA ASP A 104 -19.18 5.26 -8.80
C ASP A 104 -18.23 6.23 -8.10
N LYS A 105 -17.63 5.84 -6.97
CA LYS A 105 -16.75 6.69 -6.16
C LYS A 105 -15.30 6.46 -6.49
N ASN A 106 -14.56 7.56 -6.52
CA ASN A 106 -13.11 7.54 -6.71
C ASN A 106 -12.43 8.42 -5.66
N CYS A 107 -11.42 7.91 -4.98
CA CYS A 107 -10.52 8.73 -4.18
C CYS A 107 -9.07 8.56 -4.55
N ARG A 108 -8.27 9.51 -4.10
CA ARG A 108 -6.84 9.58 -4.37
C ARG A 108 -6.11 10.01 -3.13
N LEU A 109 -4.99 9.36 -2.87
CA LEU A 109 -4.02 9.72 -1.85
C LEU A 109 -2.69 10.02 -2.52
N ILE A 110 -2.10 11.17 -2.20
CA ILE A 110 -0.79 11.57 -2.72
C ILE A 110 0.25 11.35 -1.63
N TYR A 111 1.32 10.66 -1.98
CA TYR A 111 2.43 10.38 -1.07
C TYR A 111 3.77 10.42 -1.80
N PHE A 112 4.84 10.54 -1.03
CA PHE A 112 6.21 10.43 -1.50
C PHE A 112 7.02 9.55 -0.55
N THR A 113 8.18 9.09 -0.99
CA THR A 113 9.05 8.26 -0.17
C THR A 113 10.21 9.07 0.40
N ALA A 114 10.45 8.95 1.70
CA ALA A 114 11.62 9.48 2.39
C ALA A 114 12.43 8.35 3.03
N PHE A 115 13.69 8.65 3.37
CA PHE A 115 14.63 7.68 3.94
C PHE A 115 15.36 8.27 5.14
N SER A 116 15.50 7.48 6.21
CA SER A 116 16.37 7.80 7.35
C SER A 116 17.23 6.59 7.66
N GLY A 117 18.53 6.68 7.37
CA GLY A 117 19.44 5.53 7.49
C GLY A 117 18.98 4.34 6.65
N THR A 118 18.54 3.26 7.32
CA THR A 118 18.00 2.04 6.70
C THR A 118 16.48 2.03 6.58
N GLU A 119 15.77 3.01 7.13
CA GLU A 119 14.31 3.00 7.19
C GLU A 119 13.68 3.70 5.98
N THR A 120 12.63 3.06 5.43
CA THR A 120 11.76 3.64 4.39
C THR A 120 10.54 4.29 5.04
N TYR A 121 10.20 5.50 4.61
CA TYR A 121 9.00 6.21 5.02
C TYR A 121 8.10 6.50 3.81
N TYR A 122 6.84 6.11 3.89
CA TYR A 122 5.79 6.51 2.95
C TYR A 122 5.00 7.67 3.54
N CYS A 123 5.26 8.87 3.02
CA CYS A 123 4.78 10.13 3.55
C CYS A 123 3.52 10.58 2.82
N PHE A 124 2.35 10.35 3.41
CA PHE A 124 1.06 10.75 2.86
C PHE A 124 0.77 12.22 3.19
N ALA A 125 0.51 13.02 2.15
CA ALA A 125 0.36 14.48 2.27
C ALA A 125 -1.07 14.95 1.99
N LYS A 126 -1.74 14.38 0.98
CA LYS A 126 -3.07 14.84 0.54
C LYS A 126 -4.02 13.68 0.27
N GLY A 127 -5.31 13.88 0.52
CA GLY A 127 -6.38 12.93 0.24
C GLY A 127 -7.65 13.61 -0.23
N TYR A 128 -8.28 13.11 -1.29
CA TYR A 128 -9.49 13.72 -1.86
C TYR A 128 -10.37 12.73 -2.65
N PHE A 129 -11.67 13.02 -2.70
CA PHE A 129 -12.60 12.38 -3.65
C PHE A 129 -12.54 13.10 -5.00
N LYS A 130 -12.56 12.34 -6.10
CA LYS A 130 -12.61 12.88 -7.45
C LYS A 130 -13.95 13.57 -7.74
N ASP A 131 -15.04 13.02 -7.22
CA ASP A 131 -16.41 13.30 -7.69
C ASP A 131 -17.12 14.39 -6.86
N LYS A 132 -16.58 14.77 -5.69
CA LYS A 132 -17.11 15.83 -4.80
C LYS A 132 -16.38 17.17 -4.92
N ASN A 133 -15.58 17.37 -5.97
CA ASN A 133 -14.90 18.63 -6.18
C ASN A 133 -15.70 19.49 -7.18
N PRO A 134 -16.19 20.69 -6.81
CA PRO A 134 -16.80 21.62 -7.77
C PRO A 134 -15.82 22.11 -8.86
N PHE A 135 -14.55 21.66 -8.78
CA PHE A 135 -13.53 21.88 -9.79
C PHE A 135 -12.84 20.53 -10.08
N ALA A 136 -13.21 19.91 -11.21
CA ALA A 136 -12.47 18.78 -11.77
C ALA A 136 -10.98 19.11 -12.03
N ASP A 137 -10.61 20.40 -12.01
CA ASP A 137 -9.33 20.95 -12.47
C ASP A 137 -8.26 21.17 -11.38
N LYS A 138 -8.54 20.86 -10.10
CA LYS A 138 -7.60 21.12 -8.99
C LYS A 138 -6.55 20.04 -8.76
N MET A 139 -6.49 18.98 -9.58
CA MET A 139 -5.43 17.98 -9.45
C MET A 139 -4.03 18.60 -9.55
N GLY A 140 -3.87 19.60 -10.42
CA GLY A 140 -2.62 20.36 -10.54
C GLY A 140 -2.22 21.01 -9.21
N SER A 141 -3.17 21.61 -8.49
CA SER A 141 -2.85 22.26 -7.21
C SER A 141 -2.45 21.26 -6.12
N TYR A 142 -3.15 20.13 -5.99
CA TYR A 142 -2.79 19.09 -5.01
C TYR A 142 -1.40 18.50 -5.28
N ARG A 143 -1.03 18.34 -6.56
CA ARG A 143 0.31 17.87 -6.96
C ARG A 143 1.38 18.90 -6.65
N GLU A 144 1.17 20.16 -7.05
CA GLU A 144 2.12 21.24 -6.78
C GLU A 144 2.32 21.45 -5.28
N GLU A 145 1.25 21.35 -4.49
CA GLU A 145 1.34 21.43 -3.05
C GLU A 145 2.11 20.26 -2.44
N ALA A 146 1.81 19.02 -2.84
CA ALA A 146 2.57 17.84 -2.43
C ALA A 146 4.06 17.96 -2.78
N LYS A 147 4.38 18.55 -3.93
CA LYS A 147 5.75 18.85 -4.35
C LYS A 147 6.42 19.88 -3.45
N ARG A 148 5.71 20.94 -3.04
CA ARG A 148 6.24 21.93 -2.09
C ARG A 148 6.48 21.34 -0.71
N ILE A 149 5.55 20.52 -0.20
CA ILE A 149 5.72 19.76 1.06
C ILE A 149 6.94 18.84 0.96
N PHE A 150 7.08 18.13 -0.16
CA PHE A 150 8.23 17.26 -0.40
C PHE A 150 9.57 18.04 -0.41
N LEU A 151 9.65 19.16 -1.14
CA LEU A 151 10.85 19.99 -1.21
C LEU A 151 11.21 20.66 0.13
N SER A 152 10.21 21.02 0.94
CA SER A 152 10.45 21.57 2.28
C SER A 152 11.03 20.52 3.24
N ARG A 153 10.59 19.26 3.12
CA ARG A 153 11.12 18.13 3.91
C ARG A 153 12.59 17.83 3.62
N VAL A 154 13.07 17.98 2.39
CA VAL A 154 14.50 17.79 2.07
C VAL A 154 15.39 18.76 2.88
N LYS A 155 14.84 19.91 3.31
CA LYS A 155 15.57 20.96 4.04
C LYS A 155 15.42 20.89 5.56
N ALA A 156 14.50 20.09 6.08
CA ALA A 156 14.20 19.99 7.51
C ALA A 156 14.45 18.57 8.01
N GLU A 157 14.94 18.42 9.25
CA GLU A 157 14.85 17.12 9.93
C GLU A 157 13.38 16.66 9.94
N LEU A 158 13.16 15.36 9.73
CA LEU A 158 11.82 14.78 9.65
C LEU A 158 11.06 15.11 10.95
N SER A 159 10.26 16.17 10.97
CA SER A 159 9.20 16.32 11.98
C SER A 159 8.10 15.30 11.64
N ILE A 160 8.37 14.06 12.01
CA ILE A 160 7.47 12.92 11.87
C ILE A 160 6.23 13.22 12.73
N GLY A 161 5.07 12.74 12.27
CA GLY A 161 3.76 13.10 12.79
C GLY A 161 3.65 13.09 14.32
N VAL A 162 2.75 13.93 14.83
CA VAL A 162 2.33 13.90 16.24
C VAL A 162 1.75 12.51 16.53
N GLU A 163 1.98 11.94 17.72
CA GLU A 163 1.49 10.59 18.09
C GLU A 163 -0.02 10.39 17.80
N GLU A 164 -0.82 11.45 17.91
CA GLU A 164 -2.26 11.44 17.61
C GLU A 164 -2.59 11.15 16.13
N TYR A 165 -1.64 11.33 15.21
CA TYR A 165 -1.76 11.19 13.75
C TYR A 165 -0.91 10.04 13.21
N ASP A 166 -0.81 8.96 13.99
CA ASP A 166 -0.07 7.75 13.65
C ASP A 166 -0.89 6.77 12.80
N PHE A 167 -0.24 5.94 11.99
CA PHE A 167 -0.93 4.90 11.23
C PHE A 167 -1.52 3.81 12.14
N GLU A 168 -0.92 3.55 13.31
CA GLU A 168 -1.47 2.60 14.30
C GLU A 168 -2.88 2.99 14.76
N THR A 169 -3.14 4.27 15.01
CA THR A 169 -4.48 4.73 15.43
C THR A 169 -5.52 4.51 14.34
N LEU A 170 -5.15 4.66 13.07
CA LEU A 170 -6.01 4.34 11.92
C LEU A 170 -6.23 2.84 11.78
N LYS A 171 -5.23 1.99 12.06
CA LYS A 171 -5.39 0.54 12.12
C LYS A 171 -6.39 0.18 13.22
N GLU A 172 -6.20 0.64 14.45
CA GLU A 172 -7.14 0.41 15.54
C GLU A 172 -8.57 0.85 15.19
N LEU A 173 -8.73 2.00 14.53
CA LEU A 173 -10.03 2.48 14.08
C LEU A 173 -10.65 1.57 13.02
N ALA A 174 -9.87 1.11 12.05
CA ALA A 174 -10.32 0.15 11.03
C ALA A 174 -10.75 -1.18 11.66
N TYR A 175 -10.02 -1.67 12.67
CA TYR A 175 -10.34 -2.89 13.40
C TYR A 175 -11.57 -2.77 14.33
N LYS A 176 -12.09 -1.56 14.56
CA LYS A 176 -13.40 -1.36 15.22
C LYS A 176 -14.58 -1.50 14.25
N ASN A 177 -14.33 -1.55 12.94
CA ASN A 177 -15.38 -1.69 11.93
C ASN A 177 -15.51 -3.15 11.47
N GLU A 178 -16.59 -3.82 11.85
CA GLU A 178 -16.81 -5.24 11.54
C GLU A 178 -16.73 -5.57 10.04
N GLY A 179 -17.20 -4.67 9.17
CA GLY A 179 -17.15 -4.89 7.72
C GLY A 179 -15.74 -4.86 7.15
N ILE A 180 -14.87 -4.00 7.70
CA ILE A 180 -13.46 -3.95 7.32
C ILE A 180 -12.74 -5.19 7.87
N VAL A 181 -12.94 -5.51 9.15
CA VAL A 181 -12.33 -6.67 9.83
C VAL A 181 -12.69 -7.97 9.13
N HIS A 182 -13.96 -8.17 8.80
CA HIS A 182 -14.42 -9.38 8.13
C HIS A 182 -13.65 -9.67 6.84
N TYR A 183 -13.26 -8.63 6.10
CA TYR A 183 -12.39 -8.80 4.94
C TYR A 183 -10.92 -8.94 5.32
N LEU A 184 -10.36 -8.05 6.15
CA LEU A 184 -8.92 -8.04 6.46
C LEU A 184 -8.47 -9.33 7.14
N ASP A 185 -9.32 -9.90 8.00
CA ASP A 185 -9.07 -11.18 8.70
C ASP A 185 -9.51 -12.40 7.88
N SER A 186 -10.05 -12.19 6.68
CA SER A 186 -10.43 -13.32 5.83
C SER A 186 -9.20 -14.11 5.39
N PHE A 187 -9.38 -15.43 5.26
CA PHE A 187 -8.34 -16.32 4.75
C PHE A 187 -7.76 -15.85 3.41
N SER A 188 -8.62 -15.36 2.51
CA SER A 188 -8.20 -14.86 1.20
C SER A 188 -7.32 -13.61 1.31
N ALA A 189 -7.68 -12.64 2.16
CA ALA A 189 -6.87 -11.45 2.41
C ALA A 189 -5.51 -11.81 3.04
N GLY A 190 -5.50 -12.76 3.98
CA GLY A 190 -4.29 -13.31 4.59
C GLY A 190 -3.35 -13.95 3.56
N ILE A 191 -3.88 -14.80 2.67
CA ILE A 191 -3.10 -15.36 1.56
C ILE A 191 -2.60 -14.26 0.63
N GLY A 192 -3.41 -13.26 0.30
CA GLY A 192 -3.01 -12.14 -0.55
C GLY A 192 -1.83 -11.37 0.02
N GLN A 193 -1.87 -11.06 1.33
CA GLN A 193 -0.75 -10.45 2.06
C GLN A 193 0.51 -11.32 2.03
N PHE A 194 0.34 -12.64 2.21
CA PHE A 194 1.45 -13.57 2.19
C PHE A 194 2.12 -13.66 0.81
N VAL A 195 1.33 -13.80 -0.26
CA VAL A 195 1.82 -13.80 -1.65
C VAL A 195 2.57 -12.50 -1.95
N PHE A 196 1.99 -11.37 -1.57
CA PHE A 196 2.63 -10.07 -1.69
C PHE A 196 3.99 -10.03 -0.97
N SER A 197 4.04 -10.39 0.31
CA SER A 197 5.29 -10.39 1.09
C SER A 197 6.38 -11.26 0.45
N LYS A 198 6.02 -12.45 -0.05
CA LYS A 198 6.98 -13.33 -0.73
C LYS A 198 7.45 -12.75 -2.06
N ARG A 199 6.57 -12.13 -2.83
CA ARG A 199 6.91 -11.44 -4.08
C ARG A 199 7.89 -10.29 -3.83
N ILE A 200 7.61 -9.46 -2.83
CA ILE A 200 8.48 -8.35 -2.43
C ILE A 200 9.84 -8.85 -1.93
N ALA A 201 9.88 -9.91 -1.13
CA ALA A 201 11.12 -10.54 -0.69
C ALA A 201 11.98 -11.07 -1.86
N LYS A 202 11.34 -11.59 -2.92
CA LYS A 202 12.00 -11.97 -4.18
C LYS A 202 12.33 -10.79 -5.10
N LYS A 203 11.94 -9.56 -4.72
CA LYS A 203 12.16 -8.32 -5.48
C LYS A 203 11.49 -8.33 -6.86
N TRP A 204 10.29 -8.89 -6.93
CA TRP A 204 9.51 -9.05 -8.16
C TRP A 204 8.38 -8.03 -8.24
N SER A 205 8.12 -7.49 -9.44
CA SER A 205 6.87 -6.80 -9.74
C SER A 205 5.72 -7.82 -9.88
N GLN A 206 4.48 -7.34 -9.86
CA GLN A 206 3.31 -8.15 -10.19
C GLN A 206 3.39 -8.70 -11.62
N LEU A 207 3.99 -7.96 -12.55
CA LEU A 207 4.24 -8.45 -13.91
C LEU A 207 5.23 -9.62 -13.92
N ASP A 208 6.30 -9.55 -13.13
CA ASP A 208 7.25 -10.65 -12.99
C ASP A 208 6.55 -11.90 -12.45
N LEU A 209 5.71 -11.75 -11.40
CA LEU A 209 4.94 -12.86 -10.85
C LEU A 209 3.95 -13.44 -11.87
N ALA A 210 3.27 -12.59 -12.64
CA ALA A 210 2.36 -13.01 -13.71
C ALA A 210 3.09 -13.89 -14.74
N LEU A 211 4.26 -13.45 -15.21
CA LEU A 211 5.07 -14.19 -16.17
C LEU A 211 5.59 -15.52 -15.59
N LYS A 212 6.00 -15.55 -14.32
CA LYS A 212 6.54 -16.75 -13.67
C LYS A 212 5.49 -17.78 -13.29
N SER A 213 4.24 -17.36 -13.07
CA SER A 213 3.12 -18.23 -12.68
C SER A 213 2.20 -18.61 -13.84
N ASP A 214 2.47 -18.10 -15.05
CA ASP A 214 1.59 -18.28 -16.21
C ASP A 214 0.14 -17.85 -15.87
N LEU A 215 0.03 -16.63 -15.32
CA LEU A 215 -1.21 -15.95 -14.98
C LEU A 215 -1.21 -14.55 -15.62
N SER A 216 -2.40 -13.98 -15.85
CA SER A 216 -2.47 -12.60 -16.32
C SER A 216 -2.22 -11.61 -15.16
N PRO A 217 -1.72 -10.39 -15.44
CA PRO A 217 -1.51 -9.36 -14.42
C PRO A 217 -2.74 -9.10 -13.56
N THR A 218 -3.93 -9.04 -14.15
CA THR A 218 -5.20 -8.86 -13.44
C THR A 218 -5.50 -10.00 -12.47
N ILE A 219 -5.08 -11.23 -12.76
CA ILE A 219 -5.23 -12.34 -11.79
C ILE A 219 -4.25 -12.16 -10.63
N ILE A 220 -3.03 -11.66 -10.85
CA ILE A 220 -2.10 -11.34 -9.76
C ILE A 220 -2.65 -10.23 -8.87
N GLU A 221 -3.20 -9.15 -9.45
CA GLU A 221 -3.87 -8.09 -8.69
C GLU A 221 -4.98 -8.64 -7.79
N ARG A 222 -5.78 -9.57 -8.30
CA ARG A 222 -6.86 -10.23 -7.54
C ARG A 222 -6.32 -11.17 -6.47
N ILE A 223 -5.22 -11.88 -6.74
CA ILE A 223 -4.57 -12.78 -5.77
C ILE A 223 -4.06 -11.96 -4.60
N GLU A 224 -3.31 -10.89 -4.85
CA GLU A 224 -2.74 -10.04 -3.79
C GLU A 224 -3.80 -9.21 -3.07
N ALA A 225 -4.92 -8.91 -3.73
CA ALA A 225 -6.11 -8.37 -3.10
C ALA A 225 -6.83 -9.40 -2.21
N GLY A 226 -6.54 -10.70 -2.31
CA GLY A 226 -7.30 -11.71 -1.57
C GLY A 226 -8.74 -11.82 -2.05
N ASP A 227 -8.98 -11.76 -3.36
CA ASP A 227 -10.31 -11.84 -3.94
C ASP A 227 -10.97 -13.22 -3.65
N PRO A 228 -12.11 -13.27 -2.94
CA PRO A 228 -12.80 -14.52 -2.62
C PRO A 228 -13.32 -15.27 -3.85
N ASP A 229 -13.48 -14.61 -5.00
CA ASP A 229 -13.97 -15.22 -6.25
C ASP A 229 -12.86 -15.94 -7.04
N LEU A 230 -11.64 -16.01 -6.51
CA LEU A 230 -10.53 -16.71 -7.17
C LEU A 230 -10.54 -18.21 -6.85
N THR A 231 -10.21 -19.01 -7.86
CA THR A 231 -10.06 -20.45 -7.68
C THR A 231 -8.77 -20.77 -6.93
N LEU A 232 -8.80 -21.81 -6.08
CA LEU A 232 -7.61 -22.30 -5.36
C LEU A 232 -6.42 -22.58 -6.30
N ARG A 233 -6.70 -23.07 -7.52
CA ARG A 233 -5.67 -23.35 -8.54
C ARG A 233 -4.86 -22.11 -8.92
N MET A 234 -5.47 -20.93 -8.95
CA MET A 234 -4.79 -19.67 -9.26
C MET A 234 -3.81 -19.29 -8.15
N TYR A 235 -4.23 -19.40 -6.88
CA TYR A 235 -3.33 -19.22 -5.73
C TYR A 235 -2.17 -20.22 -5.75
N GLN A 236 -2.44 -21.49 -6.03
CA GLN A 236 -1.40 -22.52 -6.11
C GLN A 236 -0.33 -22.20 -7.16
N LYS A 237 -0.73 -21.74 -8.35
CA LYS A 237 0.23 -21.31 -9.40
C LYS A 237 1.14 -20.18 -8.92
N ALA A 238 0.59 -19.16 -8.27
CA ALA A 238 1.38 -18.05 -7.73
C ALA A 238 2.32 -18.50 -6.60
N CYS A 239 1.83 -19.31 -5.65
CA CYS A 239 2.63 -19.84 -4.55
C CYS A 239 3.77 -20.75 -5.04
N GLN A 240 3.52 -21.60 -6.05
CA GLN A 240 4.53 -22.44 -6.68
C GLN A 240 5.64 -21.59 -7.33
N ALA A 241 5.27 -20.55 -8.08
CA ALA A 241 6.23 -19.64 -8.70
C ALA A 241 7.07 -18.89 -7.66
N LEU A 242 6.50 -18.61 -6.49
CA LEU A 242 7.19 -17.99 -5.36
C LEU A 242 8.02 -18.99 -4.53
N GLU A 243 8.13 -20.24 -4.97
CA GLU A 243 8.84 -21.33 -4.27
C GLU A 243 8.43 -21.47 -2.81
N VAL A 244 7.17 -21.10 -2.52
CA VAL A 244 6.57 -21.34 -1.23
C VAL A 244 6.38 -22.85 -1.14
N LYS A 245 7.15 -23.52 -0.28
CA LYS A 245 6.82 -24.90 0.10
C LYS A 245 5.40 -24.85 0.63
N ALA A 246 4.46 -25.40 -0.14
CA ALA A 246 3.05 -25.46 0.22
C ALA A 246 2.81 -26.48 1.34
N ASN A 247 3.49 -26.30 2.47
CA ASN A 247 2.98 -26.79 3.73
C ASN A 247 2.00 -25.72 4.17
N PHE A 248 0.72 -25.87 3.83
CA PHE A 248 -0.35 -25.07 4.41
C PHE A 248 -0.41 -25.41 5.91
N ASN A 249 0.51 -24.84 6.69
CA ASN A 249 0.48 -24.93 8.13
C ASN A 249 -0.47 -23.83 8.60
N PHE A 250 -1.69 -24.21 8.96
CA PHE A 250 -2.73 -23.27 9.39
C PHE A 250 -2.24 -22.36 10.53
N ASP A 251 -1.33 -22.85 11.37
CA ASP A 251 -0.78 -22.12 12.51
C ASP A 251 0.09 -20.91 12.13
N GLU A 252 0.74 -20.90 10.97
CA GLU A 252 1.54 -19.74 10.50
C GLU A 252 0.69 -18.64 9.85
N ILE A 253 -0.53 -18.97 9.41
CA ILE A 253 -1.47 -18.02 8.79
C ILE A 253 -2.29 -17.30 9.89
N THR A 254 -2.44 -17.93 11.06
CA THR A 254 -3.18 -17.39 12.21
C THR A 254 -2.29 -16.93 13.37
N ALA A 255 -0.97 -16.92 13.20
CA ALA A 255 -0.06 -16.42 14.23
C ALA A 255 -0.23 -14.89 14.37
N LYS A 256 -1.00 -14.51 15.39
CA LYS A 256 -1.14 -13.15 15.92
C LYS A 256 0.20 -12.56 16.33
#